data_AF-A0A6G1R687-F1
#
_entry.id   AF-A0A6G1R687-F1
#
_cell.length_a   1.000
_cell.length_b   1.000
_cell.length_c   1.000
_cell.angle_alpha   90.00
_cell.angle_beta   90.00
_cell.angle_gamma   90.00
#
_symmetry.space_group_name_H-M   'P 1'
#
loop_
_entity.id
_entity.type
_entity.pdbx_description
1 polymer ?
#
loop_
_entity_poly.entity_id
_entity_poly.type
_entity_poly.pdbx_seq_one_letter_code
_entity_poly.pdbx_strand_id
1 'polypeptide(L)'
;TFPHDCRVQEDNSSNSLPQCYSENVKLLMAWVNAVCEFYNIKVENFTVSFSDGRVLCHLIHHYHPCYVPLEAVCQRTTQTIECSRTHTVGLNSSSSSSSESDTSLNVVEGMFDQTVTASVLYKELLDNERKNFQLINAAVSDLGGIPAMIHHSDMSNTIPDEKVVITYVSFLCARLLDLRQETRAARLIQAAWRNYRLKRELKLSQEKDRAARIIQKSAINFLARRRILKEKNAAIFIQKHWRRYLARRIFLNLKKRK
;
A
#
# COMPACT_ATOMS: atom_id res chain seq x y z
N THR A 1 6.89 54.65 7.34
CA THR A 1 6.57 54.15 5.99
C THR A 1 5.24 53.46 6.07
N PHE A 2 4.40 53.68 5.06
CA PHE A 2 2.97 53.39 5.02
C PHE A 2 2.56 51.93 5.37
N PRO A 3 1.29 51.76 5.76
CA PRO A 3 0.68 50.57 6.37
C PRO A 3 0.11 49.62 5.31
N HIS A 4 -0.45 48.49 5.74
CA HIS A 4 -1.76 48.06 5.25
C HIS A 4 -2.37 46.97 6.13
N ASP A 5 -3.42 47.36 6.85
CA ASP A 5 -4.52 46.48 7.28
C ASP A 5 -5.02 45.67 6.08
N CYS A 6 -5.00 44.34 6.21
CA CYS A 6 -5.80 43.47 5.35
C CYS A 6 -7.22 43.45 5.91
N ARG A 7 -8.02 44.34 5.34
CA ARG A 7 -9.46 44.43 5.51
C ARG A 7 -10.10 43.13 5.03
N VAL A 8 -10.83 42.46 5.92
CA VAL A 8 -11.75 41.36 5.58
C VAL A 8 -12.80 41.93 4.63
N GLN A 9 -12.84 41.41 3.41
CA GLN A 9 -13.81 41.79 2.39
C GLN A 9 -14.92 40.74 2.40
N GLU A 10 -16.08 41.14 2.96
CA GLU A 10 -17.34 40.41 2.84
C GLU A 10 -17.84 40.53 1.40
N ASP A 11 -17.54 39.54 0.57
CA ASP A 11 -18.19 39.41 -0.73
C ASP A 11 -19.53 38.68 -0.56
N ASN A 12 -20.56 39.49 -0.37
CA ASN A 12 -21.97 39.14 -0.59
C ASN A 12 -22.17 38.80 -2.08
N SER A 13 -22.12 37.52 -2.41
CA SER A 13 -22.69 36.98 -3.65
C SER A 13 -23.74 35.92 -3.28
N SER A 14 -24.98 36.36 -3.35
CA SER A 14 -26.20 35.61 -3.06
C SER A 14 -26.39 34.47 -4.07
N ASN A 15 -26.01 33.25 -3.65
CA ASN A 15 -26.48 32.00 -4.26
C ASN A 15 -26.84 31.02 -3.13
N SER A 16 -28.15 30.92 -2.86
CA SER A 16 -28.86 29.87 -2.07
C SER A 16 -28.03 29.08 -1.04
N LEU A 17 -27.97 29.57 0.21
CA LEU A 17 -27.39 28.83 1.33
C LEU A 17 -28.29 27.62 1.71
N PRO A 18 -27.75 26.38 1.75
CA PRO A 18 -28.47 25.24 2.32
C PRO A 18 -28.59 25.39 3.84
N GLN A 19 -29.59 24.74 4.44
CA GLN A 19 -29.85 24.70 5.89
C GLN A 19 -28.58 24.70 6.74
N CYS A 20 -28.52 25.59 7.75
CA CYS A 20 -27.36 25.73 8.64
C CYS A 20 -27.12 24.42 9.42
N TYR A 21 -26.26 23.55 8.89
CA TYR A 21 -25.83 22.34 9.58
C TYR A 21 -25.07 22.69 10.86
N SER A 22 -25.15 21.81 11.86
CA SER A 22 -24.30 21.92 13.05
C SER A 22 -22.82 21.78 12.65
N GLU A 23 -21.93 22.37 13.46
CA GLU A 23 -20.48 22.32 13.20
C GLU A 23 -19.95 20.88 13.05
N ASN A 24 -20.51 19.93 13.81
CA ASN A 24 -20.13 18.52 13.71
C ASN A 24 -20.44 17.93 12.32
N VAL A 25 -21.56 18.31 11.71
CA VAL A 25 -21.96 17.83 10.38
C VAL A 25 -21.09 18.48 9.29
N LYS A 26 -20.69 19.73 9.47
CA LYS A 26 -19.72 20.40 8.58
C LYS A 26 -18.36 19.69 8.65
N LEU A 27 -17.89 19.36 9.84
CA LEU A 27 -16.65 18.59 10.03
C LEU A 27 -16.74 17.19 9.43
N LEU A 28 -17.89 16.53 9.56
CA LEU A 28 -18.13 15.23 8.93
C LEU A 28 -18.05 15.34 7.39
N MET A 29 -18.64 16.39 6.80
CA MET A 29 -18.55 16.65 5.36
C MET A 29 -17.12 16.94 4.90
N ALA A 30 -16.36 17.71 5.70
CA ALA A 30 -14.94 17.97 5.43
C ALA A 30 -14.11 16.67 5.50
N TRP A 31 -14.38 15.80 6.46
CA TRP A 31 -13.75 14.48 6.55
C TRP A 31 -14.05 13.62 5.33
N VAL A 32 -15.33 13.54 4.91
CA VAL A 32 -15.72 12.78 3.72
C VAL A 32 -14.99 13.31 2.49
N ASN A 33 -15.00 14.62 2.26
CA ASN A 33 -14.34 15.24 1.12
C ASN A 33 -12.82 15.02 1.14
N ALA A 34 -12.16 15.17 2.29
CA ALA A 34 -10.72 14.94 2.41
C ALA A 34 -10.31 13.50 2.04
N VAL A 35 -11.18 12.51 2.31
CA VAL A 35 -10.95 11.12 1.91
C VAL A 35 -11.30 10.90 0.43
N CYS A 36 -12.42 11.45 -0.03
CA CYS A 36 -12.91 11.26 -1.39
C CYS A 36 -12.08 11.99 -2.45
N GLU A 37 -11.35 13.03 -2.06
CA GLU A 37 -10.40 13.76 -2.92
C GLU A 37 -9.32 12.82 -3.50
N PHE A 38 -8.88 11.80 -2.76
CA PHE A 38 -7.94 10.78 -3.26
C PHE A 38 -8.48 9.95 -4.43
N TYR A 39 -9.81 9.92 -4.60
CA TYR A 39 -10.51 9.17 -5.64
C TYR A 39 -11.15 10.09 -6.69
N ASN A 40 -10.83 11.39 -6.68
CA ASN A 40 -11.40 12.42 -7.56
C ASN A 40 -12.94 12.53 -7.47
N ILE A 41 -13.50 12.29 -6.28
CA ILE A 41 -14.95 12.43 -6.03
C ILE A 41 -15.17 13.63 -5.11
N LYS A 42 -16.01 14.56 -5.55
CA LYS A 42 -16.45 15.70 -4.75
C LYS A 42 -17.84 15.40 -4.17
N VAL A 43 -17.97 15.52 -2.86
CA VAL A 43 -19.23 15.24 -2.14
C VAL A 43 -19.85 16.57 -1.71
N GLU A 44 -21.04 16.88 -2.23
CA GLU A 44 -21.68 18.19 -2.03
C GLU A 44 -22.81 18.16 -1.02
N ASN A 45 -23.43 16.99 -0.78
CA ASN A 45 -24.55 16.84 0.14
C ASN A 45 -24.55 15.45 0.81
N PHE A 46 -25.33 15.29 1.88
CA PHE A 46 -25.59 14.00 2.53
C PHE A 46 -26.85 13.31 1.95
N THR A 47 -27.19 13.57 0.69
CA THR A 47 -28.34 12.94 0.03
C THR A 47 -27.87 12.25 -1.24
N VAL A 48 -28.06 12.88 -2.39
CA VAL A 48 -27.77 12.34 -3.71
C VAL A 48 -26.31 11.89 -3.80
N SER A 49 -25.33 12.61 -3.26
CA SER A 49 -23.91 12.21 -3.37
C SER A 49 -23.58 10.83 -2.76
N PHE A 50 -24.46 10.28 -1.92
CA PHE A 50 -24.29 8.95 -1.31
C PHE A 50 -25.17 7.86 -1.95
N SER A 51 -26.06 8.23 -2.88
CA SER A 51 -27.13 7.35 -3.36
C SER A 51 -26.63 6.19 -4.22
N ASP A 52 -25.44 6.30 -4.82
CA ASP A 52 -24.85 5.28 -5.68
C ASP A 52 -23.85 4.34 -4.98
N GLY A 53 -23.64 4.56 -3.68
CA GLY A 53 -22.77 3.77 -2.80
C GLY A 53 -21.27 3.99 -2.99
N ARG A 54 -20.79 4.71 -4.02
CA ARG A 54 -19.35 4.82 -4.27
C ARG A 54 -18.61 5.52 -3.15
N VAL A 55 -19.14 6.64 -2.68
CA VAL A 55 -18.55 7.40 -1.56
C VAL A 55 -18.33 6.50 -0.34
N LEU A 56 -19.34 5.72 0.05
CA LEU A 56 -19.24 4.79 1.19
C LEU A 56 -18.19 3.69 0.95
N CYS A 57 -18.15 3.10 -0.25
CA CYS A 57 -17.12 2.15 -0.63
C CYS A 57 -15.71 2.74 -0.51
N HIS A 58 -15.49 3.96 -1.01
CA HIS A 58 -14.20 4.64 -0.97
C HIS A 58 -13.77 5.00 0.46
N LEU A 59 -14.71 5.44 1.30
CA LEU A 59 -14.44 5.68 2.72
C LEU A 59 -13.93 4.39 3.39
N ILE A 60 -14.62 3.26 3.20
CA ILE A 60 -14.19 1.98 3.80
C ILE A 60 -12.84 1.53 3.23
N HIS A 61 -12.69 1.58 1.90
CA HIS A 61 -11.45 1.18 1.22
C HIS A 61 -10.23 1.99 1.71
N HIS A 62 -10.37 3.30 1.89
CA HIS A 62 -9.26 4.16 2.32
C HIS A 62 -8.66 3.75 3.66
N TYR A 63 -9.51 3.36 4.62
CA TYR A 63 -9.07 2.95 5.95
C TYR A 63 -8.73 1.46 6.02
N HIS A 64 -9.53 0.61 5.34
CA HIS A 64 -9.38 -0.83 5.35
C HIS A 64 -9.58 -1.45 3.94
N PRO A 65 -8.54 -1.40 3.08
CA PRO A 65 -8.62 -1.92 1.71
C PRO A 65 -8.99 -3.41 1.60
N CYS A 66 -8.78 -4.18 2.66
CA CYS A 66 -9.06 -5.61 2.70
C CYS A 66 -10.55 -5.95 2.71
N TYR A 67 -11.42 -5.06 3.21
CA TYR A 67 -12.87 -5.31 3.24
C TYR A 67 -13.55 -4.86 1.95
N VAL A 68 -13.07 -3.78 1.34
CA VAL A 68 -13.58 -3.27 0.06
C VAL A 68 -12.40 -3.01 -0.87
N PRO A 69 -11.99 -3.99 -1.70
CA PRO A 69 -11.00 -3.77 -2.74
C PRO A 69 -11.52 -2.77 -3.78
N LEU A 70 -10.64 -1.91 -4.30
CA LEU A 70 -11.04 -0.85 -5.24
C LEU A 70 -11.58 -1.43 -6.55
N GLU A 71 -11.05 -2.58 -6.95
CA GLU A 71 -11.42 -3.31 -8.16
C GLU A 71 -12.82 -3.90 -8.09
N ALA A 72 -13.34 -4.15 -6.88
CA ALA A 72 -14.69 -4.66 -6.68
C ALA A 72 -15.76 -3.56 -6.76
N VAL A 73 -15.38 -2.29 -6.57
CA VAL A 73 -16.30 -1.16 -6.58
C VAL A 73 -16.75 -0.88 -8.01
N CYS A 74 -18.06 -0.94 -8.24
CA CYS A 74 -18.62 -0.63 -9.54
C CYS A 74 -18.59 0.90 -9.76
N GLN A 75 -17.69 1.35 -10.63
CA GLN A 75 -17.45 2.78 -10.91
C GLN A 75 -18.51 3.41 -11.81
N ARG A 76 -19.17 2.61 -12.66
CA ARG A 76 -20.22 3.06 -13.58
C ARG A 76 -21.58 2.97 -12.88
N THR A 77 -22.07 4.12 -12.39
CA THR A 77 -23.35 4.28 -11.68
C THR A 77 -24.21 5.35 -12.33
N THR A 78 -25.47 5.53 -11.90
CA THR A 78 -26.37 6.54 -12.47
C THR A 78 -25.83 7.96 -12.34
N GLN A 79 -24.90 8.21 -11.41
CA GLN A 79 -24.29 9.52 -11.18
C GLN A 79 -23.02 9.79 -12.01
N THR A 80 -22.53 8.84 -12.80
CA THR A 80 -21.22 8.94 -13.49
C THR A 80 -21.34 9.09 -15.01
N ILE A 81 -22.54 9.30 -15.54
CA ILE A 81 -22.83 9.08 -16.98
C ILE A 81 -22.63 10.31 -17.88
N GLU A 82 -22.24 11.46 -17.35
CA GLU A 82 -21.71 12.57 -18.17
C GLU A 82 -20.19 12.61 -17.96
N CYS A 83 -19.26 12.40 -18.90
CA CYS A 83 -19.18 12.75 -20.31
C CYS A 83 -18.24 11.78 -21.08
N SER A 84 -18.72 11.11 -22.12
CA SER A 84 -17.88 10.52 -23.20
C SER A 84 -17.98 11.30 -24.51
N ARG A 85 -18.44 12.56 -24.46
CA ARG A 85 -18.68 13.39 -25.67
C ARG A 85 -17.79 14.64 -25.78
N THR A 86 -16.69 14.72 -25.04
CA THR A 86 -15.70 15.80 -25.21
C THR A 86 -14.28 15.26 -25.11
N HIS A 87 -13.83 14.52 -26.12
CA HIS A 87 -12.47 14.57 -26.68
C HIS A 87 -12.36 13.57 -27.85
N THR A 88 -13.03 13.87 -28.95
CA THR A 88 -12.48 13.50 -30.27
C THR A 88 -12.47 14.77 -31.07
N VAL A 89 -11.42 15.57 -30.80
CA VAL A 89 -11.00 16.65 -31.69
C VAL A 89 -10.85 16.04 -33.08
N GLY A 90 -11.80 16.34 -33.94
CA GLY A 90 -11.69 16.11 -35.37
C GLY A 90 -10.57 16.99 -35.89
N LEU A 91 -9.42 16.38 -36.14
CA LEU A 91 -8.44 16.86 -37.11
C LEU A 91 -8.15 15.70 -38.06
N ASN A 92 -8.95 15.70 -39.11
CA ASN A 92 -8.64 15.22 -40.44
C ASN A 92 -7.17 15.45 -40.85
N SER A 93 -6.48 14.38 -41.25
CA SER A 93 -5.62 14.34 -42.45
C SER A 93 -5.16 12.92 -42.75
N SER A 94 -5.21 12.59 -44.04
CA SER A 94 -5.20 11.30 -44.72
C SER A 94 -3.83 10.59 -44.77
N SER A 95 -3.81 9.25 -44.83
CA SER A 95 -3.49 8.48 -46.07
C SER A 95 -3.15 6.99 -45.82
N SER A 96 -3.80 6.13 -46.64
CA SER A 96 -3.41 4.79 -47.16
C SER A 96 -3.15 3.60 -46.20
N SER A 97 -3.99 2.55 -46.23
CA SER A 97 -3.90 1.42 -47.18
C SER A 97 -4.88 0.27 -46.84
N SER A 98 -5.69 -0.09 -47.85
CA SER A 98 -6.29 -1.40 -48.18
C SER A 98 -6.51 -2.48 -47.10
N SER A 99 -7.77 -2.86 -46.88
CA SER A 99 -8.25 -4.23 -47.17
C SER A 99 -9.78 -4.29 -47.10
N GLU A 100 -10.40 -4.56 -48.24
CA GLU A 100 -11.85 -4.77 -48.39
C GLU A 100 -12.21 -6.15 -47.82
N SER A 101 -13.18 -6.19 -46.90
CA SER A 101 -13.87 -7.40 -46.50
C SER A 101 -15.29 -7.02 -46.10
N ASP A 102 -16.17 -7.10 -47.09
CA ASP A 102 -17.60 -6.89 -46.98
C ASP A 102 -18.21 -7.83 -45.94
N THR A 103 -18.65 -7.26 -44.82
CA THR A 103 -19.90 -7.69 -44.17
C THR A 103 -20.57 -6.44 -43.62
N SER A 104 -21.07 -5.64 -44.57
CA SER A 104 -21.96 -4.52 -44.34
C SER A 104 -23.31 -5.03 -43.80
N LEU A 105 -23.38 -5.26 -42.49
CA LEU A 105 -24.66 -5.20 -41.79
C LEU A 105 -25.03 -3.72 -41.65
N ASN A 106 -25.82 -3.27 -42.62
CA ASN A 106 -26.56 -2.02 -42.55
C ASN A 106 -27.46 -2.03 -41.32
N VAL A 107 -27.03 -1.40 -40.22
CA VAL A 107 -27.94 -1.02 -39.13
C VAL A 107 -28.60 0.29 -39.52
N VAL A 108 -29.58 0.19 -40.42
CA VAL A 108 -30.69 1.13 -40.51
C VAL A 108 -31.91 0.36 -40.02
N GLU A 109 -31.90 0.09 -38.72
CA GLU A 109 -32.95 -0.59 -37.96
C GLU A 109 -32.63 -0.31 -36.48
N GLY A 110 -33.48 0.26 -35.63
CA GLY A 110 -34.61 1.14 -35.84
C GLY A 110 -34.67 2.18 -34.71
N MET A 111 -35.53 3.19 -34.88
CA MET A 111 -35.89 4.17 -33.84
C MET A 111 -36.35 3.51 -32.50
N PHE A 112 -36.64 2.20 -32.51
CA PHE A 112 -36.98 1.39 -31.34
C PHE A 112 -35.78 0.84 -30.55
N ASP A 113 -34.61 0.63 -31.16
CA ASP A 113 -33.45 0.00 -30.50
C ASP A 113 -32.69 0.93 -29.55
N GLN A 114 -32.77 2.24 -29.77
CA GLN A 114 -32.18 3.25 -28.89
C GLN A 114 -32.83 3.21 -27.50
N THR A 115 -34.14 2.96 -27.43
CA THR A 115 -34.91 2.93 -26.18
C THR A 115 -34.66 1.64 -25.39
N VAL A 116 -34.58 0.51 -26.09
CA VAL A 116 -34.27 -0.80 -25.48
C VAL A 116 -32.84 -0.79 -24.94
N THR A 117 -31.88 -0.26 -25.71
CA THR A 117 -30.47 -0.17 -25.30
C THR A 117 -30.30 0.77 -24.10
N ALA A 118 -30.98 1.92 -24.08
CA ALA A 118 -30.96 2.85 -22.94
C ALA A 118 -31.59 2.23 -21.68
N SER A 119 -32.67 1.46 -21.83
CA SER A 119 -33.33 0.76 -20.71
C SER A 119 -32.44 -0.34 -20.12
N VAL A 120 -31.75 -1.10 -20.97
CA VAL A 120 -30.79 -2.14 -20.53
C VAL A 120 -29.61 -1.51 -19.80
N LEU A 121 -29.04 -0.42 -20.34
CA LEU A 121 -27.95 0.31 -19.72
C LEU A 121 -28.37 0.87 -18.36
N TYR A 122 -29.56 1.49 -18.26
CA TYR A 122 -30.08 1.99 -16.99
C TYR A 122 -30.23 0.90 -15.92
N LYS A 123 -30.73 -0.28 -16.30
CA LYS A 123 -30.81 -1.43 -15.38
C LYS A 123 -29.43 -1.90 -14.91
N GLU A 124 -28.45 -1.95 -15.80
CA GLU A 124 -27.07 -2.33 -15.45
C GLU A 124 -26.47 -1.37 -14.40
N LEU A 125 -26.73 -0.07 -14.53
CA LEU A 125 -26.24 0.94 -13.59
C LEU A 125 -26.86 0.80 -12.20
N LEU A 126 -28.17 0.53 -12.14
CA LEU A 126 -28.84 0.24 -10.87
C LEU A 126 -28.34 -1.06 -10.24
N ASP A 127 -28.06 -2.08 -11.05
CA ASP A 127 -27.44 -3.33 -10.56
C ASP A 127 -26.03 -3.08 -10.00
N ASN A 128 -25.27 -2.16 -10.60
CA ASN A 128 -23.96 -1.75 -10.10
C ASN A 128 -24.05 -1.04 -8.75
N GLU A 129 -25.02 -0.15 -8.56
CA GLU A 129 -25.28 0.50 -7.27
C GLU A 129 -25.68 -0.53 -6.22
N ARG A 130 -26.56 -1.46 -6.57
CA ARG A 130 -26.95 -2.57 -5.70
C ARG A 130 -25.74 -3.39 -5.25
N LYS A 131 -24.82 -3.73 -6.17
CA LYS A 131 -23.57 -4.43 -5.83
C LYS A 131 -22.70 -3.60 -4.88
N ASN A 132 -22.58 -2.29 -5.09
CA ASN A 132 -21.84 -1.41 -4.18
C ASN A 132 -22.42 -1.45 -2.76
N PHE A 133 -23.75 -1.36 -2.61
CA PHE A 133 -24.38 -1.49 -1.29
C PHE A 133 -24.25 -2.89 -0.67
N GLN A 134 -24.18 -3.94 -1.47
CA GLN A 134 -23.87 -5.29 -0.96
C GLN A 134 -22.45 -5.35 -0.39
N LEU A 135 -21.47 -4.78 -1.08
CA LEU A 135 -20.08 -4.69 -0.60
C LEU A 135 -20.00 -3.90 0.70
N ILE A 136 -20.69 -2.76 0.78
CA ILE A 136 -20.76 -1.93 1.99
C ILE A 136 -21.34 -2.73 3.15
N ASN A 137 -22.49 -3.36 2.96
CA ASN A 137 -23.17 -4.10 4.02
C ASN A 137 -22.34 -5.30 4.52
N ALA A 138 -21.66 -6.00 3.62
CA ALA A 138 -20.74 -7.08 4.00
C ALA A 138 -19.57 -6.53 4.83
N ALA A 139 -18.89 -5.50 4.32
CA ALA A 139 -17.75 -4.89 5.01
C ALA A 139 -18.14 -4.32 6.39
N VAL A 140 -19.30 -3.68 6.48
CA VAL A 140 -19.81 -3.08 7.72
C VAL A 140 -20.21 -4.15 8.74
N SER A 141 -20.79 -5.27 8.28
CA SER A 141 -21.06 -6.43 9.12
C SER A 141 -19.77 -6.99 9.72
N ASP A 142 -18.70 -7.09 8.93
CA ASP A 142 -17.40 -7.59 9.40
C ASP A 142 -16.69 -6.61 10.34
N LEU A 143 -16.78 -5.31 10.08
CA LEU A 143 -16.22 -4.26 10.93
C LEU A 143 -16.93 -4.19 12.30
N GLY A 144 -18.24 -4.46 12.31
CA GLY A 144 -19.10 -4.42 13.50
C GLY A 144 -19.27 -3.01 14.10
N GLY A 145 -20.30 -2.85 14.96
CA GLY A 145 -20.54 -1.62 15.71
C GLY A 145 -21.23 -0.48 14.93
N ILE A 146 -21.58 -0.72 13.66
CA ILE A 146 -22.35 0.21 12.84
C ILE A 146 -23.75 -0.41 12.61
N PRO A 147 -24.85 0.32 12.87
CA PRO A 147 -26.20 -0.17 12.61
C PRO A 147 -26.46 -0.48 11.14
N ALA A 148 -27.17 -1.58 10.85
CA ALA A 148 -27.63 -1.95 9.50
C ALA A 148 -28.84 -1.09 9.07
N MET A 149 -28.62 0.22 8.94
CA MET A 149 -29.67 1.21 8.65
C MET A 149 -29.80 1.59 7.17
N ILE A 150 -28.81 1.23 6.34
CA ILE A 150 -28.79 1.60 4.92
C ILE A 150 -29.00 0.36 4.05
N HIS A 151 -30.08 0.41 3.27
CA HIS A 151 -30.36 -0.57 2.23
C HIS A 151 -30.37 0.10 0.85
N HIS A 152 -29.93 -0.65 -0.16
CA HIS A 152 -29.93 -0.16 -1.55
C HIS A 152 -31.31 0.32 -2.02
N SER A 153 -32.40 -0.30 -1.56
CA SER A 153 -33.78 0.07 -1.90
C SER A 153 -34.17 1.47 -1.44
N ASP A 154 -33.52 1.97 -0.38
CA ASP A 154 -33.87 3.22 0.27
C ASP A 154 -32.95 4.36 -0.19
N MET A 155 -31.90 4.03 -0.96
CA MET A 155 -30.85 4.93 -1.43
C MET A 155 -30.80 5.03 -2.95
N SER A 156 -30.74 3.90 -3.66
CA SER A 156 -30.63 3.85 -5.11
C SER A 156 -32.01 4.06 -5.75
N ASN A 157 -32.05 4.80 -6.85
CA ASN A 157 -33.29 5.20 -7.54
C ASN A 157 -34.29 6.01 -6.67
N THR A 158 -33.85 6.49 -5.50
CA THR A 158 -34.59 7.37 -4.59
C THR A 158 -33.70 8.52 -4.16
N ILE A 159 -34.27 9.54 -3.51
CA ILE A 159 -33.48 10.57 -2.83
C ILE A 159 -33.37 10.14 -1.37
N PRO A 160 -32.16 9.76 -0.89
CA PRO A 160 -32.02 9.26 0.47
C PRO A 160 -32.25 10.37 1.49
N ASP A 161 -32.81 9.99 2.64
CA ASP A 161 -33.03 10.92 3.76
C ASP A 161 -31.69 11.38 4.34
N GLU A 162 -31.50 12.68 4.33
CA GLU A 162 -30.29 13.34 4.77
C GLU A 162 -29.90 12.98 6.21
N LYS A 163 -30.86 12.92 7.13
CA LYS A 163 -30.57 12.65 8.54
C LYS A 163 -30.18 11.20 8.74
N VAL A 164 -30.76 10.28 7.98
CA VAL A 164 -30.36 8.86 7.98
C VAL A 164 -28.93 8.71 7.48
N VAL A 165 -28.59 9.36 6.36
CA VAL A 165 -27.22 9.32 5.81
C VAL A 165 -26.21 9.94 6.76
N ILE A 166 -26.48 11.13 7.32
CA ILE A 166 -25.59 11.77 8.31
C ILE A 166 -25.36 10.85 9.50
N THR A 167 -26.44 10.26 10.04
CA THR A 167 -26.35 9.36 11.19
C THR A 167 -25.47 8.16 10.85
N TYR A 168 -25.73 7.50 9.72
CA TYR A 168 -24.95 6.35 9.29
C TYR A 168 -23.47 6.68 9.06
N VAL A 169 -23.18 7.76 8.33
CA VAL A 169 -21.80 8.21 8.04
C VAL A 169 -21.08 8.60 9.32
N SER A 170 -21.78 9.12 10.34
CA SER A 170 -21.18 9.41 11.64
C SER A 170 -20.74 8.15 12.38
N PHE A 171 -21.57 7.09 12.41
CA PHE A 171 -21.20 5.80 12.98
C PHE A 171 -20.04 5.15 12.21
N LEU A 172 -20.08 5.22 10.88
CA LEU A 172 -19.01 4.73 10.03
C LEU A 172 -17.69 5.47 10.31
N CYS A 173 -17.71 6.80 10.36
CA CYS A 173 -16.54 7.64 10.63
C CYS A 173 -15.90 7.29 11.97
N ALA A 174 -16.68 7.23 13.05
CA ALA A 174 -16.18 6.84 14.36
C ALA A 174 -15.48 5.48 14.31
N ARG A 175 -16.13 4.48 13.71
CA ARG A 175 -15.58 3.12 13.64
C ARG A 175 -14.29 3.03 12.82
N LEU A 176 -14.25 3.68 11.65
CA LEU A 176 -13.07 3.69 10.78
C LEU A 176 -11.88 4.42 11.44
N LEU A 177 -12.15 5.53 12.15
CA LEU A 177 -11.10 6.29 12.83
C LEU A 177 -10.53 5.53 14.04
N ASP A 178 -11.37 4.84 14.82
CA ASP A 178 -10.93 4.05 15.97
C ASP A 178 -10.04 2.89 15.53
N LEU A 179 -10.48 2.12 14.53
CA LEU A 179 -9.72 0.98 13.99
C LEU A 179 -8.38 1.39 13.38
N ARG A 180 -8.28 2.60 12.82
CA ARG A 180 -7.00 3.15 12.35
C ARG A 180 -6.01 3.35 13.50
N GLN A 181 -6.46 3.82 14.67
CA GLN A 181 -5.58 4.02 15.81
C GLN A 181 -5.04 2.68 16.32
N GLU A 182 -5.91 1.69 16.47
CA GLU A 182 -5.54 0.32 16.87
C GLU A 182 -4.55 -0.30 15.88
N THR A 183 -4.84 -0.20 14.58
CA THR A 183 -3.96 -0.73 13.53
C THR A 183 -2.59 -0.06 13.56
N ARG A 184 -2.54 1.27 13.73
CA ARG A 184 -1.27 2.01 13.83
C ARG A 184 -0.49 1.61 15.07
N ALA A 185 -1.16 1.49 16.23
CA ALA A 185 -0.53 1.06 17.48
C ALA A 185 0.06 -0.36 17.35
N ALA A 186 -0.72 -1.30 16.80
CA ALA A 186 -0.25 -2.67 16.56
C ALA A 186 0.98 -2.69 15.65
N ARG A 187 0.97 -1.94 14.53
CA ARG A 187 2.12 -1.85 13.62
C ARG A 187 3.37 -1.27 14.32
N LEU A 188 3.22 -0.23 15.13
CA LEU A 188 4.33 0.36 15.88
C LEU A 188 4.94 -0.64 16.87
N ILE A 189 4.10 -1.33 17.65
CA ILE A 189 4.54 -2.35 18.61
C ILE A 189 5.25 -3.49 17.89
N GLN A 190 4.66 -4.00 16.81
CA GLN A 190 5.24 -5.09 16.01
C GLN A 190 6.59 -4.68 15.40
N ALA A 191 6.69 -3.47 14.85
CA ALA A 191 7.93 -2.95 14.28
C ALA A 191 9.03 -2.80 15.35
N ALA A 192 8.68 -2.25 16.51
CA ALA A 192 9.60 -2.11 17.65
C ALA A 192 10.10 -3.49 18.13
N TRP A 193 9.20 -4.46 18.28
CA TRP A 193 9.56 -5.83 18.68
C TRP A 193 10.46 -6.52 17.65
N ARG A 194 10.14 -6.43 16.36
CA ARG A 194 10.97 -7.01 15.29
C ARG A 194 12.38 -6.41 15.29
N ASN A 195 12.50 -5.09 15.45
CA ASN A 195 13.80 -4.40 15.53
C ASN A 195 14.58 -4.82 16.80
N TYR A 196 13.91 -4.87 17.95
CA TYR A 196 14.51 -5.35 19.20
C TYR A 196 15.03 -6.78 19.07
N ARG A 197 14.22 -7.70 18.51
CA ARG A 197 14.58 -9.10 18.29
C ARG A 197 15.82 -9.22 17.38
N LEU A 198 15.83 -8.52 16.24
CA LEU A 198 16.97 -8.50 15.32
C LEU A 198 18.25 -7.98 15.98
N LYS A 199 18.17 -6.87 16.73
CA LYS A 199 19.32 -6.33 17.46
C LYS A 199 19.85 -7.30 18.52
N ARG A 200 18.96 -8.00 19.22
CA ARG A 200 19.34 -9.00 20.22
C ARG A 200 20.07 -10.18 19.57
N GLU A 201 19.55 -10.69 18.46
CA GLU A 201 20.14 -11.80 17.72
C GLU A 201 21.51 -11.43 17.13
N LEU A 202 21.64 -10.23 16.57
CA LEU A 202 22.91 -9.71 16.06
C LEU A 202 23.99 -9.64 17.15
N LYS A 203 23.66 -9.12 18.34
CA LYS A 203 24.60 -9.06 19.47
C LYS A 203 25.08 -10.45 19.88
N LEU A 204 24.15 -11.40 19.98
CA LEU A 204 24.45 -12.79 20.33
C LEU A 204 25.38 -13.43 19.28
N SER A 205 25.12 -13.21 17.98
CA SER A 205 26.03 -13.66 16.92
C SER A 205 27.41 -13.02 17.05
N GLN A 206 27.49 -11.71 17.28
CA GLN A 206 28.75 -11.00 17.44
C GLN A 206 29.59 -11.52 18.61
N GLU A 207 28.95 -11.88 19.73
CA GLU A 207 29.61 -12.49 20.88
C GLU A 207 30.17 -13.87 20.54
N LYS A 208 29.38 -14.71 19.87
CA LYS A 208 29.83 -16.02 19.36
C LYS A 208 31.00 -15.89 18.39
N ASP A 209 30.91 -14.96 17.44
CA ASP A 209 31.95 -14.72 16.43
C ASP A 209 33.22 -14.16 17.06
N ARG A 210 33.10 -13.33 18.11
CA ARG A 210 34.25 -12.85 18.88
C ARG A 210 34.93 -14.01 19.61
N ALA A 211 34.17 -14.86 20.29
CA ALA A 211 34.71 -16.04 20.97
C ALA A 211 35.38 -17.00 19.97
N ALA A 212 34.71 -17.30 18.85
CA ALA A 212 35.24 -18.15 17.79
C ALA A 212 36.56 -17.61 17.23
N ARG A 213 36.66 -16.30 16.95
CA ARG A 213 37.91 -15.67 16.48
C ARG A 213 39.05 -15.81 17.48
N ILE A 214 38.78 -15.66 18.77
CA ILE A 214 39.80 -15.83 19.82
C ILE A 214 40.31 -17.27 19.85
N ILE A 215 39.40 -18.24 19.88
CA ILE A 215 39.71 -19.68 19.93
C ILE A 215 40.47 -20.11 18.67
N GLN A 216 39.99 -19.71 17.49
CA GLN A 216 40.63 -20.02 16.22
C GLN A 216 42.05 -19.43 16.17
N LYS A 217 42.21 -18.16 16.54
CA LYS A 217 43.53 -17.51 16.59
C LYS A 217 44.49 -18.23 17.53
N SER A 218 44.04 -18.62 18.72
CA SER A 218 44.89 -19.35 19.67
C SER A 218 45.28 -20.73 19.14
N ALA A 219 44.34 -21.47 18.55
CA ALA A 219 44.59 -22.80 18.00
C ALA A 219 45.56 -22.76 16.82
N ILE A 220 45.36 -21.84 15.87
CA ILE A 220 46.25 -21.62 14.72
C ILE A 220 47.66 -21.29 15.21
N ASN A 221 47.80 -20.36 16.15
CA ASN A 221 49.10 -19.97 16.71
C ASN A 221 49.79 -21.14 17.42
N PHE A 222 49.05 -21.95 18.19
CA PHE A 222 49.59 -23.13 18.86
C PHE A 222 50.12 -24.15 17.85
N LEU A 223 49.34 -24.45 16.82
CA LEU A 223 49.72 -25.39 15.76
C LEU A 223 50.94 -24.89 14.98
N ALA A 224 51.00 -23.60 14.64
CA ALA A 224 52.13 -22.98 13.97
C ALA A 224 53.42 -23.08 14.80
N ARG A 225 53.37 -22.74 16.09
CA ARG A 225 54.50 -22.87 17.02
C ARG A 225 54.98 -24.31 17.11
N ARG A 226 54.05 -25.27 17.21
CA ARG A 226 54.37 -26.70 17.28
C ARG A 226 55.02 -27.21 15.99
N ARG A 227 54.62 -26.69 14.82
CA ARG A 227 55.26 -27.02 13.53
C ARG A 227 56.70 -26.50 13.47
N ILE A 228 56.90 -25.22 13.77
CA ILE A 228 58.24 -24.59 13.79
C ILE A 228 59.17 -25.32 14.76
N LEU A 229 58.67 -25.72 15.93
CA LEU A 229 59.48 -26.45 16.91
C LEU A 229 59.91 -27.83 16.39
N LYS A 230 59.03 -28.56 15.70
CA LYS A 230 59.38 -29.84 15.07
C LYS A 230 60.47 -29.66 14.01
N GLU A 231 60.33 -28.67 13.14
CA GLU A 231 61.31 -28.36 12.10
C GLU A 231 62.67 -27.96 12.70
N LYS A 232 62.66 -27.10 13.72
CA LYS A 232 63.87 -26.71 14.47
C LYS A 232 64.57 -27.93 15.08
N ASN A 233 63.82 -28.81 15.75
CA ASN A 233 64.39 -30.01 16.37
C ASN A 233 64.99 -30.96 15.33
N ALA A 234 64.32 -31.14 14.18
CA ALA A 234 64.85 -31.92 13.07
C ALA A 234 66.15 -31.30 12.52
N ALA A 235 66.18 -29.98 12.34
CA ALA A 235 67.38 -29.27 11.90
C ALA A 235 68.54 -29.44 12.88
N ILE A 236 68.29 -29.28 14.19
CA ILE A 236 69.30 -29.51 15.25
C ILE A 236 69.82 -30.95 15.19
N PHE A 237 68.94 -31.93 15.00
CA PHE A 237 69.33 -33.34 14.93
C PHE A 237 70.24 -33.61 13.74
N ILE A 238 69.90 -33.11 12.55
CA ILE A 238 70.72 -33.23 11.33
C ILE A 238 72.06 -32.53 11.52
N GLN A 239 72.04 -31.28 12.00
CA GLN A 239 73.25 -30.49 12.26
C GLN A 239 74.19 -31.19 13.25
N LYS A 240 73.64 -31.79 14.33
CA LYS A 240 74.41 -32.57 15.30
C LYS A 240 75.12 -33.75 14.65
N HIS A 241 74.42 -34.53 13.82
CA HIS A 241 74.99 -35.69 13.13
C HIS A 241 76.04 -35.28 12.09
N TRP A 242 75.78 -34.23 11.33
CA TRP A 242 76.72 -33.70 10.35
C TRP A 242 78.01 -33.21 11.01
N ARG A 243 77.91 -32.43 12.10
CA ARG A 243 79.09 -31.96 12.87
C ARG A 243 79.92 -33.14 13.40
N ARG A 244 79.27 -34.19 13.92
CA ARG A 244 79.95 -35.42 14.35
C ARG A 244 80.65 -36.14 13.20
N TYR A 245 79.98 -36.26 12.05
CA TYR A 245 80.56 -36.87 10.85
C TYR A 245 81.80 -36.09 10.37
N LEU A 246 81.70 -34.76 10.30
CA LEU A 246 82.78 -33.88 9.90
C LEU A 246 84.00 -34.05 10.82
N ALA A 247 83.79 -34.02 12.14
CA ALA A 247 84.85 -34.22 13.13
C ALA A 247 85.53 -35.59 13.01
N ARG A 248 84.74 -36.67 12.81
CA ARG A 248 85.28 -38.02 12.58
C ARG A 248 86.12 -38.09 11.30
N ARG A 249 85.65 -37.47 10.22
CA ARG A 249 86.37 -37.45 8.94
C ARG A 249 87.71 -36.71 9.07
N ILE A 250 87.71 -35.56 9.76
CA ILE A 250 88.94 -34.81 10.06
C ILE A 250 89.92 -35.66 10.87
N PHE A 251 89.43 -36.31 11.95
CA PHE A 251 90.26 -37.18 12.79
C PHE A 251 90.90 -38.34 12.00
N LEU A 252 90.11 -39.04 11.17
CA LEU A 252 90.62 -40.14 10.34
C LEU A 252 91.67 -39.66 9.32
N ASN A 253 91.47 -38.50 8.71
CA ASN A 253 92.44 -37.91 7.80
C ASN A 253 93.75 -37.55 8.50
N LEU A 254 93.69 -37.04 9.74
CA LEU A 254 94.89 -36.78 10.55
C LEU A 254 95.62 -38.09 10.91
N LYS A 255 94.89 -39.17 11.20
CA LYS A 255 95.47 -40.49 11.50
C LYS A 255 96.19 -41.10 10.29
N LYS A 256 95.70 -40.90 9.06
CA LYS A 256 96.34 -41.38 7.82
C LYS A 256 97.61 -40.63 7.42
N ARG A 257 97.83 -39.43 7.98
CA ARG A 257 99.00 -38.59 7.68
C ARG A 257 100.17 -38.79 8.67
N LYS A 258 99.98 -39.61 9.70
CA LYS A 258 101.04 -40.13 10.57
C LYS A 258 101.38 -41.54 10.14
#